data_AF-A0A536Z723-F1
#
_entry.id   AF-A0A536Z723-F1
#
_cell.length_a   1.000
_cell.length_b   1.000
_cell.length_c   1.000
_cell.angle_alpha   90.00
_cell.angle_beta   90.00
_cell.angle_gamma   90.00
#
_symmetry.space_group_name_H-M   'P 1'
#
loop_
_entity.id
_entity.type
_entity.pdbx_description
1 polymer ?
#
loop_
_entity_poly.entity_id
_entity_poly.type
_entity_poly.pdbx_seq_one_letter_code
_entity_poly.pdbx_strand_id
1 'polypeptide(L)' 'RVLQGDHPSKTVLAFGLVFVVSGLAFKVGVVPFHMWIPDVYHGAPSAVTLFISTGPKLAAFAMAIRLLVNALHPLSG' A
#
# COMPACT_ATOMS: atom_id res chain seq x y z
N ARG A 1 35.37 3.74 8.17
CA ARG A 1 35.07 2.28 8.30
C ARG A 1 33.71 1.98 8.94
N VAL A 2 33.01 2.95 9.55
CA VAL A 2 31.65 2.78 10.10
C VAL A 2 30.53 2.98 9.05
N LEU A 3 30.89 3.33 7.81
CA LEU A 3 29.96 3.47 6.67
C LEU A 3 30.34 2.56 5.50
N GLN A 4 30.94 1.40 5.79
CA GLN A 4 31.12 0.38 4.76
C GLN A 4 29.79 -0.36 4.63
N GLY A 5 29.14 -0.19 3.49
CA GLY A 5 27.76 -0.64 3.24
C GLY A 5 27.56 -2.11 3.53
N ASP A 6 26.77 -2.39 4.55
CA ASP A 6 26.07 -3.66 4.64
C ASP A 6 24.91 -3.62 3.65
N HIS A 7 24.88 -4.57 2.72
CA HIS A 7 23.68 -4.82 1.95
C HIS A 7 22.52 -5.00 2.93
N PRO A 8 21.38 -4.30 2.74
CA PRO A 8 20.26 -4.42 3.66
C PRO A 8 19.91 -5.89 3.82
N SER A 9 19.95 -6.36 5.08
CA SER A 9 19.67 -7.76 5.41
C SER A 9 18.34 -8.17 4.77
N LYS A 10 18.27 -9.39 4.23
CA LYS A 10 17.05 -9.93 3.61
C LYS A 10 15.83 -9.77 4.53
N THR A 11 16.04 -9.88 5.84
CA THR A 11 15.02 -9.65 6.85
C THR A 11 14.49 -8.21 6.81
N VAL A 12 15.36 -7.20 6.77
CA VAL A 12 14.98 -5.79 6.70
C VAL A 12 14.19 -5.49 5.42
N LEU A 13 14.64 -6.03 4.28
CA LEU A 13 13.92 -5.90 3.00
C LEU A 13 12.53 -6.56 3.06
N ALA A 14 12.43 -7.75 3.65
CA ALA A 14 11.17 -8.45 3.82
C ALA A 14 10.19 -7.65 4.70
N PHE A 15 10.66 -7.08 5.81
CA PHE A 15 9.84 -6.19 6.66
C PHE A 15 9.37 -4.94 5.90
N GLY A 16 10.25 -4.30 5.14
CA GLY A 16 9.89 -3.17 4.28
C GLY A 16 8.80 -3.53 3.29
N LEU A 17 8.93 -4.68 2.61
CA LEU A 17 7.92 -5.18 1.69
C LEU A 17 6.57 -5.46 2.38
N VAL A 18 6.59 -6.08 3.56
CA VAL A 18 5.38 -6.32 4.36
C VAL A 18 4.67 -5.00 4.68
N PHE A 19 5.39 -3.94 5.05
CA PHE A 19 4.77 -2.64 5.32
C PHE A 19 4.20 -1.97 4.07
N VAL A 20 4.89 -2.05 2.93
CA VAL A 20 4.39 -1.54 1.65
C VAL A 20 3.09 -2.26 1.27
N VAL A 21 3.08 -3.59 1.33
CA VAL A 21 1.89 -4.41 1.01
C VAL A 21 0.76 -4.14 2.00
N SER A 22 1.06 -4.03 3.30
CA SER A 22 0.06 -3.73 4.34
C SER A 22 -0.58 -2.36 4.12
N GLY A 23 0.22 -1.34 3.76
CA GLY A 23 -0.30 0.00 3.46
C GLY A 23 -1.20 0.04 2.22
N LEU A 24 -0.82 -0.69 1.17
CA LEU A 24 -1.67 -0.87 -0.03
C LEU A 24 -2.97 -1.60 0.32
N ALA A 25 -2.88 -2.71 1.06
CA ALA A 25 -4.02 -3.51 1.48
C ALA A 25 -5.01 -2.71 2.36
N PHE A 26 -4.51 -1.86 3.26
CA PHE A 26 -5.32 -0.91 4.02
C PHE A 26 -6.08 0.06 3.13
N LYS A 27 -5.40 0.65 2.13
CA LYS A 27 -6.01 1.62 1.21
C LYS A 27 -7.14 1.04 0.37
N VAL A 28 -6.99 -0.19 -0.11
CA VAL A 28 -8.06 -0.85 -0.91
C VAL A 28 -9.12 -1.51 -0.03
N GLY A 29 -8.79 -1.85 1.22
CA GLY A 29 -9.70 -2.47 2.17
C GLY A 29 -9.70 -3.99 2.11
N VAL A 30 -8.53 -4.61 1.96
CA VAL A 30 -8.36 -6.07 1.89
C VAL A 30 -8.16 -6.65 3.30
N VAL A 31 -8.63 -7.87 3.55
CA VAL A 31 -8.41 -8.62 4.80
C VAL A 31 -6.91 -8.76 5.09
N PRO A 32 -6.43 -8.48 6.31
CA PRO A 32 -7.15 -8.11 7.55
C PRO A 32 -7.34 -6.60 7.79
N PHE A 33 -6.97 -5.72 6.85
CA PHE A 33 -6.89 -4.27 7.04
C PHE A 33 -8.17 -3.49 6.69
N HIS A 34 -9.32 -4.15 6.64
CA HIS A 34 -10.61 -3.58 6.18
C HIS A 34 -11.47 -3.01 7.32
N MET A 35 -11.03 -3.14 8.57
CA MET A 35 -11.84 -2.83 9.77
C MET A 35 -12.37 -1.40 9.83
N TRP A 36 -11.69 -0.45 9.17
CA TRP A 36 -12.11 0.95 9.13
C TRP A 36 -13.33 1.22 8.23
N ILE A 37 -13.62 0.33 7.28
CA ILE A 37 -14.61 0.58 6.21
C ILE A 37 -16.03 0.74 6.77
N PRO A 38 -16.55 -0.15 7.65
CA PRO A 38 -17.90 0.00 8.18
C PRO A 38 -18.08 1.31 8.95
N ASP A 39 -17.11 1.65 9.80
CA ASP A 39 -17.17 2.86 10.63
C ASP A 39 -17.15 4.14 9.77
N VAL A 40 -16.32 4.19 8.72
CA VAL A 40 -16.26 5.36 7.84
C VAL A 40 -17.47 5.45 6.92
N TYR A 41 -17.97 4.33 6.40
CA TYR A 41 -19.09 4.35 5.46
C TYR A 41 -20.41 4.70 6.15
N HIS A 42 -20.58 4.29 7.40
CA HIS A 42 -21.76 4.64 8.20
C HIS A 42 -21.62 6.01 8.90
N GLY A 43 -20.41 6.38 9.34
CA GLY A 43 -20.19 7.59 10.12
C GLY A 43 -20.09 8.88 9.30
N ALA A 44 -19.85 8.80 7.99
CA ALA A 44 -19.66 9.96 7.13
C ALA A 44 -20.92 10.33 6.31
N PRO A 45 -21.11 11.62 5.94
CA PRO A 45 -22.14 12.02 4.99
C PRO A 45 -22.00 11.30 3.65
N SER A 46 -23.11 11.02 2.96
CA SER A 46 -23.14 10.19 1.73
C SER A 46 -22.16 10.65 0.65
N ALA A 47 -22.01 11.97 0.44
CA ALA A 47 -21.07 12.51 -0.53
C ALA A 47 -19.59 12.19 -0.18
N VAL A 48 -19.26 12.19 1.11
CA VAL A 48 -17.91 11.85 1.59
C VAL A 48 -17.66 10.35 1.45
N THR A 49 -18.64 9.51 1.80
CA THR A 49 -18.55 8.06 1.61
C THR A 49 -18.35 7.70 0.14
N LEU A 50 -19.07 8.35 -0.78
CA LEU A 50 -18.89 8.17 -2.23
C LEU A 50 -17.48 8.54 -2.68
N PHE A 51 -16.92 9.65 -2.18
CA PHE A 51 -15.56 10.06 -2.54
C PHE A 51 -14.51 9.08 -1.98
N ILE A 52 -14.60 8.72 -0.69
CA ILE A 52 -13.63 7.84 -0.02
C ILE A 52 -13.70 6.40 -0.53
N SER A 53 -14.88 5.92 -0.94
CA SER A 53 -15.05 4.59 -1.53
C SER A 53 -14.48 4.46 -2.94
N THR A 54 -14.22 5.57 -3.64
CA THR A 54 -13.80 5.57 -5.04
C THR A 54 -12.39 6.14 -5.23
N GLY A 55 -12.21 7.46 -5.05
CA GLY A 55 -10.99 8.19 -5.40
C GLY A 55 -9.71 7.59 -4.79
N PRO A 56 -9.63 7.42 -3.45
CA PRO A 56 -8.48 6.81 -2.81
C PRO A 56 -8.19 5.36 -3.26
N LYS A 57 -9.22 4.58 -3.60
CA LYS A 57 -9.05 3.19 -4.06
C LYS A 57 -8.47 3.14 -5.47
N LEU A 58 -8.94 4.01 -6.36
CA LEU A 58 -8.37 4.16 -7.71
C LEU A 58 -6.92 4.64 -7.64
N ALA A 59 -6.62 5.61 -6.77
CA ALA A 59 -5.26 6.08 -6.56
C ALA A 59 -4.34 4.98 -6.02
N ALA A 60 -4.83 4.14 -5.11
CA ALA A 60 -4.09 3.00 -4.59
C ALA A 60 -3.83 1.94 -5.67
N PHE A 61 -4.81 1.67 -6.54
CA PHE A 61 -4.62 0.76 -7.68
C PHE A 61 -3.59 1.31 -8.68
N ALA A 62 -3.66 2.61 -9.00
CA ALA A 62 -2.65 3.26 -9.84
C ALA A 62 -1.25 3.20 -9.22
N MET A 63 -1.14 3.34 -7.90
CA MET A 63 0.13 3.17 -7.18
C MET A 63 0.64 1.73 -7.27
N ALA A 64 -0.23 0.73 -7.14
CA ALA A 64 0.15 -0.68 -7.29
C ALA A 64 0.72 -0.97 -8.70
N ILE A 65 0.08 -0.44 -9.75
CA ILE A 65 0.59 -0.53 -11.12
C ILE A 65 1.96 0.13 -11.22
N ARG A 66 2.14 1.34 -10.67
CA ARG A 66 3.44 2.03 -10.69
C ARG A 66 4.54 1.23 -10.00
N LEU A 67 4.24 0.55 -8.91
CA LEU A 67 5.23 -0.33 -8.25
C LEU A 67 5.56 -1.53 -9.13
N LEU A 68 4.57 -2.17 -9.73
CA LEU A 68 4.79 -3.32 -10.61
C LEU A 68 5.60 -2.94 -11.86
N VAL A 69 5.26 -1.80 -12.49
CA VAL A 69 5.93 -1.38 -13.71
C VAL A 69 7.29 -0.78 -13.41
N ASN A 70 7.40 0.18 -12.50
CA ASN A 70 8.65 0.94 -12.32
C ASN A 70 9.60 0.30 -11.30
N ALA A 71 9.07 -0.20 -10.18
CA ALA A 71 9.92 -0.72 -9.12
C ALA A 71 10.45 -2.14 -9.43
N LEU A 72 9.67 -2.96 -10.15
CA LEU A 72 10.09 -4.30 -10.54
C LEU A 72 10.76 -4.36 -11.93
N HIS A 73 10.74 -3.26 -12.72
CA HIS A 73 11.42 -3.22 -14.02
C HIS A 73 12.89 -3.70 -13.99
N PRO A 74 13.72 -3.32 -13.00
CA PRO A 74 15.10 -3.77 -12.95
C PRO A 74 15.27 -5.28 -12.74
N LEU A 75 14.20 -6.02 -12.42
CA LEU A 75 14.20 -7.47 -12.22
C LEU A 75 13.78 -8.24 -13.47
N SER A 76 13.34 -7.57 -14.53
CA SER A 76 12.82 -8.24 -15.74
C SER A 76 13.89 -8.77 -16.71
N GLY A 77 15.18 -8.59 -16.39
CA GLY A 77 16.32 -9.04 -17.20
C GLY A 77 17.64 -8.99 -16.44
#